data_AF-A0A6G1ZLW0-F1
#
_entry.id   AF-A0A6G1ZLW0-F1
#
_cell.length_a   1.000
_cell.length_b   1.000
_cell.length_c   1.000
_cell.angle_alpha   90.00
_cell.angle_beta   90.00
_cell.angle_gamma   90.00
#
_symmetry.space_group_name_H-M   'P 1'
#
loop_
_entity.id
_entity.type
_entity.pdbx_description
1 polymer ?
#
loop_
_entity_poly.entity_id
_entity_poly.type
_entity_poly.pdbx_seq_one_letter_code
_entity_poly.pdbx_strand_id
1 'polypeptide(L)'
;MSVKQVLQIESNVVTDQPVKIPFEFTRLDLLPEGKKLGDSIVITPLTVRTWFRIKPLLLHIDKQDREILTANKDTGFNNEIADLMAKYDEIIFEIVCLGIHNKKGNMPAWFREVLKDNCTWEDIYILLNAILFRIGCNPFSRTITALEAVSPLDEEELIALQKNNETWKNRSRKVASCS
;
A
#
# COMPACT_ATOMS: atom_id res chain seq x y z
N MET A 1 9.64 19.12 3.92
CA MET A 1 10.68 18.18 4.41
C MET A 1 12.07 18.75 4.15
N SER A 2 13.02 18.54 5.05
CA SER A 2 14.44 18.94 4.84
C SER A 2 15.16 17.95 3.92
N VAL A 3 16.12 18.42 3.12
CA VAL A 3 16.97 17.57 2.24
C VAL A 3 17.61 16.40 3.00
N LYS A 4 18.02 16.62 4.26
CA LYS A 4 18.57 15.56 5.12
C LYS A 4 17.55 14.45 5.41
N GLN A 5 16.28 14.79 5.59
CA GLN A 5 15.22 13.81 5.84
C GLN A 5 14.93 12.98 4.59
N VAL A 6 14.93 13.61 3.42
CA VAL A 6 14.74 12.92 2.13
C VAL A 6 15.86 11.91 1.89
N LEU A 7 17.12 12.31 2.04
CA LEU A 7 18.28 11.42 1.88
C LEU A 7 18.27 10.25 2.87
N GLN A 8 17.84 10.49 4.12
CA GLN A 8 17.71 9.43 5.11
C GLN A 8 16.61 8.43 4.73
N ILE A 9 15.48 8.90 4.20
CA ILE A 9 14.39 8.04 3.72
C ILE A 9 14.87 7.19 2.55
N GLU A 10 15.54 7.79 1.56
CA GLU A 10 16.12 7.07 0.42
C GLU A 10 17.12 6.00 0.88
N SER A 11 18.04 6.36 1.79
CA SER A 11 19.00 5.42 2.38
C SER A 11 18.30 4.27 3.11
N ASN A 12 17.29 4.57 3.92
CA ASN A 12 16.54 3.55 4.65
C ASN A 12 15.78 2.61 3.69
N VAL A 13 15.31 3.13 2.56
CA VAL A 13 14.63 2.30 1.55
C VAL A 13 15.60 1.35 0.88
N VAL A 14 16.78 1.83 0.48
CA VAL A 14 17.81 1.02 -0.18
C VAL A 14 18.42 -0.03 0.77
N THR A 15 18.46 0.26 2.07
CA THR A 15 19.06 -0.62 3.09
C THR A 15 18.04 -1.53 3.79
N ASP A 16 16.82 -1.65 3.26
CA ASP A 16 15.73 -2.42 3.87
C ASP A 16 15.46 -2.06 5.35
N GLN A 17 15.71 -0.81 5.74
CA GLN A 17 15.28 -0.27 7.02
C GLN A 17 13.86 0.26 6.95
N PRO A 18 13.03 0.21 8.01
CA PRO A 18 11.70 0.83 8.01
C PRO A 18 11.73 2.33 7.74
N VAL A 19 10.71 2.84 7.04
CA VAL A 19 10.49 4.28 6.84
C VAL A 19 9.42 4.71 7.84
N LYS A 20 9.72 5.77 8.58
CA LYS A 20 8.80 6.39 9.53
C LYS A 20 8.31 7.70 8.94
N ILE A 21 7.01 7.81 8.74
CA ILE A 21 6.34 9.01 8.27
C ILE A 21 5.67 9.62 9.50
N PRO A 22 6.08 10.83 9.94
CA PRO A 22 5.42 11.53 11.04
C PRO A 22 3.92 11.68 10.74
N PHE A 23 3.07 11.34 11.69
CA PHE A 23 1.62 11.36 11.51
C PHE A 23 0.91 11.50 12.85
N GLU A 24 -0.01 12.44 12.94
CA GLU A 24 -0.78 12.70 14.16
C GLU A 24 -2.20 12.15 14.02
N PHE A 25 -2.54 11.18 14.88
CA PHE A 25 -3.88 10.60 14.92
C PHE A 25 -4.79 11.46 15.80
N THR A 26 -5.81 12.06 15.18
CA THR A 26 -6.76 12.96 15.84
C THR A 26 -8.05 12.26 16.28
N ARG A 27 -8.50 11.24 15.53
CA ARG A 27 -9.69 10.45 15.84
C ARG A 27 -9.30 9.11 16.45
N LEU A 28 -9.56 8.96 17.75
CA LEU A 28 -9.16 7.78 18.53
C LEU A 28 -10.35 6.95 19.01
N ASP A 29 -11.58 7.35 18.68
CA ASP A 29 -12.82 6.75 19.18
C ASP A 29 -13.00 5.29 18.75
N LEU A 30 -12.37 4.91 17.64
CA LEU A 30 -12.39 3.56 17.07
C LEU A 30 -11.25 2.66 17.59
N LEU A 31 -10.38 3.19 18.45
CA LEU A 31 -9.25 2.46 18.99
C LEU A 31 -9.72 1.53 20.13
N PRO A 32 -9.40 0.23 20.09
CA PRO A 32 -9.75 -0.68 21.18
C PRO A 32 -9.10 -0.29 22.51
N GLU A 33 -9.77 -0.61 23.61
CA GLU A 33 -9.28 -0.29 24.95
C GLU A 33 -7.86 -0.85 25.19
N GLY A 34 -7.00 -0.02 25.77
CA GLY A 34 -5.61 -0.37 26.05
C GLY A 34 -4.65 -0.32 24.85
N LYS A 35 -5.12 -0.08 23.62
CA LYS A 35 -4.24 0.21 22.49
C LYS A 35 -3.77 1.66 22.53
N LYS A 36 -2.50 1.86 22.14
CA LYS A 36 -1.89 3.19 21.99
C LYS A 36 -1.31 3.29 20.59
N LEU A 37 -1.60 4.39 19.91
CA LEU A 37 -0.97 4.74 18.64
C LEU A 37 0.31 5.53 18.91
N GLY A 38 1.26 5.44 17.98
CA GLY A 38 2.45 6.27 17.98
C GLY A 38 2.19 7.62 17.30
N ASP A 39 3.26 8.38 17.11
CA ASP A 39 3.32 9.68 16.41
C ASP A 39 3.75 9.55 14.94
N SER A 40 3.73 8.32 14.42
CA SER A 40 4.18 8.03 13.06
C SER A 40 3.55 6.76 12.49
N ILE A 41 3.38 6.77 11.18
CA ILE A 41 3.09 5.58 10.38
C ILE A 41 4.42 4.97 9.94
N VAL A 42 4.58 3.67 10.18
CA VAL A 42 5.81 2.94 9.87
C VAL A 42 5.57 1.98 8.71
N ILE A 43 6.30 2.17 7.62
CA ILE A 43 6.29 1.29 6.44
C ILE A 43 7.58 0.47 6.45
N THR A 44 7.44 -0.82 6.72
CA THR A 44 8.54 -1.78 6.72
C THR A 44 8.80 -2.32 5.31
N PRO A 45 9.99 -2.90 5.03
CA PRO A 45 10.24 -3.59 3.77
C PRO A 45 9.17 -4.63 3.47
N LEU A 46 8.58 -4.55 2.28
CA LEU A 46 7.46 -5.42 1.91
C LEU A 46 7.91 -6.87 1.79
N THR A 47 7.19 -7.76 2.46
CA THR A 47 7.43 -9.19 2.31
C THR A 47 6.91 -9.67 0.95
N VAL A 48 7.50 -10.75 0.43
CA VAL A 48 7.02 -11.42 -0.79
C VAL A 48 5.53 -11.75 -0.69
N ARG A 49 5.06 -12.18 0.49
CA ARG A 49 3.63 -12.44 0.74
C ARG A 49 2.77 -11.20 0.52
N THR A 50 3.17 -10.06 1.07
CA THR A 50 2.42 -8.81 0.93
C THR A 50 2.44 -8.33 -0.52
N TRP A 51 3.57 -8.47 -1.20
CA TRP A 51 3.67 -8.21 -2.64
C TRP A 51 2.68 -9.03 -3.46
N PHE A 52 2.59 -10.35 -3.25
CA PHE A 52 1.61 -11.20 -3.95
C PHE A 52 0.14 -10.83 -3.69
N ARG A 53 -0.15 -10.14 -2.58
CA ARG A 53 -1.50 -9.62 -2.29
C ARG A 53 -1.76 -8.27 -2.95
N ILE A 54 -0.74 -7.41 -3.01
CA ILE A 54 -0.83 -6.08 -3.63
C ILE A 54 -0.82 -6.17 -5.16
N LYS A 55 0.00 -7.06 -5.76
CA LYS A 55 0.17 -7.16 -7.22
C LYS A 55 -1.17 -7.31 -7.97
N PRO A 56 -2.08 -8.24 -7.61
CA PRO A 56 -3.38 -8.32 -8.26
C PRO A 56 -4.20 -7.04 -8.15
N LEU A 57 -4.15 -6.34 -7.00
CA LEU A 57 -4.88 -5.08 -6.81
C LEU A 57 -4.35 -3.98 -7.74
N LEU A 58 -3.03 -3.89 -7.88
CA LEU A 58 -2.41 -2.98 -8.86
C LEU A 58 -2.85 -3.29 -10.29
N LEU A 59 -3.08 -4.55 -10.64
CA LEU A 59 -3.56 -4.91 -11.99
C LEU A 59 -5.02 -4.52 -12.27
N HIS A 60 -5.81 -4.20 -11.23
CA HIS A 60 -7.17 -3.69 -11.41
C HIS A 60 -7.22 -2.17 -11.65
N ILE A 61 -6.09 -1.47 -11.47
CA ILE A 61 -5.97 -0.05 -11.80
C ILE A 61 -5.46 0.04 -13.24
N ASP A 62 -6.15 0.84 -14.06
CA ASP A 62 -5.80 1.02 -15.46
C ASP A 62 -4.35 1.50 -15.58
N LYS A 63 -3.65 1.06 -16.63
CA LYS A 63 -2.22 1.35 -16.77
C LYS A 63 -1.93 2.86 -16.79
N GLN A 64 -2.73 3.64 -17.52
CA GLN A 64 -2.61 5.10 -17.61
C GLN A 64 -2.86 5.76 -16.25
N ASP A 65 -3.90 5.34 -15.55
CA ASP A 65 -4.26 5.87 -14.24
C ASP A 65 -3.19 5.56 -13.19
N ARG A 66 -2.53 4.39 -13.26
CA ARG A 66 -1.38 4.07 -12.40
C ARG A 66 -0.19 4.98 -12.62
N GLU A 67 0.06 5.37 -13.85
CA GLU A 67 1.15 6.29 -14.19
C GLU A 67 0.88 7.68 -13.58
N ILE A 68 -0.39 8.12 -13.56
CA ILE A 68 -0.81 9.38 -12.92
C ILE A 68 -0.78 9.29 -11.38
N LEU A 69 -1.23 8.16 -10.81
CA LEU A 69 -1.22 7.92 -9.36
C LEU A 69 0.19 7.74 -8.77
N THR A 70 1.19 7.50 -9.61
CA THR A 70 2.58 7.41 -9.19
C THR A 70 3.18 8.82 -9.12
N ALA A 71 3.59 9.23 -7.93
CA ALA A 71 4.12 10.57 -7.69
C ALA A 71 5.36 10.85 -8.53
N ASN A 72 5.33 11.98 -9.23
CA ASN A 72 6.49 12.57 -9.89
C ASN A 72 6.95 13.80 -9.10
N LYS A 73 8.24 14.16 -9.20
CA LYS A 73 8.84 15.28 -8.47
C LYS A 73 8.14 16.62 -8.72
N ASP A 74 7.46 16.74 -9.85
CA ASP A 74 6.83 17.98 -10.32
C ASP A 74 5.30 18.01 -10.10
N THR A 75 4.69 16.92 -9.63
CA THR A 75 3.24 16.82 -9.44
C THR A 75 2.88 16.47 -8.00
N GLY A 76 2.29 17.45 -7.31
CA GLY A 76 1.65 17.26 -6.02
C GLY A 76 0.22 16.73 -6.16
N PHE A 77 -0.47 16.52 -5.04
CA PHE A 77 -1.88 16.15 -5.02
C PHE A 77 -2.73 17.23 -5.70
N ASN A 78 -3.57 16.84 -6.66
CA ASN A 78 -4.39 17.74 -7.48
C ASN A 78 -5.78 17.11 -7.75
N ASN A 79 -6.65 17.83 -8.47
CA ASN A 79 -8.01 17.36 -8.72
C ASN A 79 -8.07 16.08 -9.55
N GLU A 80 -7.18 15.90 -10.53
CA GLU A 80 -7.12 14.68 -11.35
C GLU A 80 -6.74 13.47 -10.48
N ILE A 81 -5.75 13.62 -9.61
CA ILE A 81 -5.39 12.60 -8.63
C ILE A 81 -6.56 12.34 -7.68
N ALA A 82 -7.23 13.37 -7.19
CA ALA A 82 -8.41 13.21 -6.34
C ALA A 82 -9.51 12.41 -7.07
N ASP A 83 -9.79 12.67 -8.34
CA ASP A 83 -10.78 11.92 -9.12
C ASP A 83 -10.38 10.44 -9.27
N LEU A 84 -9.09 10.16 -9.51
CA LEU A 84 -8.56 8.78 -9.59
C LEU A 84 -8.61 8.04 -8.26
N MET A 85 -8.27 8.74 -7.16
CA MET A 85 -8.41 8.21 -5.81
C MET A 85 -9.86 7.81 -5.53
N ALA A 86 -10.85 8.45 -6.17
CA ALA A 86 -12.28 8.19 -5.98
C ALA A 86 -12.73 7.01 -6.80
N LYS A 87 -12.28 6.98 -8.06
CA LYS A 87 -12.49 5.86 -8.96
C LYS A 87 -12.01 4.55 -8.35
N TYR A 88 -10.90 4.57 -7.61
CA TYR A 88 -10.24 3.38 -7.06
C TYR A 88 -10.20 3.30 -5.53
N ASP A 89 -11.02 4.07 -4.80
CA ASP A 89 -11.02 4.23 -3.33
C ASP A 89 -10.72 2.92 -2.59
N GLU A 90 -11.59 1.92 -2.74
CA GLU A 90 -11.48 0.63 -2.05
C GLU A 90 -10.17 -0.13 -2.39
N ILE A 91 -9.74 -0.08 -3.65
CA ILE A 91 -8.54 -0.77 -4.12
C ILE A 91 -7.29 -0.11 -3.56
N ILE A 92 -7.21 1.22 -3.66
CA ILE A 92 -6.09 2.01 -3.15
C ILE A 92 -5.98 1.85 -1.63
N PHE A 93 -7.11 1.94 -0.94
CA PHE A 93 -7.14 1.82 0.51
C PHE A 93 -6.70 0.42 0.98
N GLU A 94 -7.12 -0.65 0.28
CA GLU A 94 -6.64 -2.01 0.56
C GLU A 94 -5.13 -2.14 0.32
N ILE A 95 -4.59 -1.59 -0.78
CA ILE A 95 -3.13 -1.58 -1.03
C ILE A 95 -2.38 -0.88 0.12
N VAL A 96 -2.88 0.27 0.55
CA VAL A 96 -2.28 1.07 1.63
C VAL A 96 -2.30 0.28 2.94
N CYS A 97 -3.45 -0.30 3.30
CA CYS A 97 -3.61 -1.13 4.47
C CYS A 97 -2.64 -2.33 4.48
N LEU A 98 -2.51 -3.03 3.35
CA LEU A 98 -1.60 -4.16 3.20
C LEU A 98 -0.13 -3.75 3.36
N GLY A 99 0.26 -2.62 2.76
CA GLY A 99 1.61 -2.11 2.81
C GLY A 99 2.03 -1.63 4.21
N ILE A 100 1.13 -1.00 4.96
CA ILE A 100 1.41 -0.55 6.34
C ILE A 100 1.38 -1.73 7.31
N HIS A 101 0.37 -2.61 7.22
CA HIS A 101 0.24 -3.73 8.17
C HIS A 101 1.39 -4.72 8.00
N ASN A 102 1.69 -5.14 6.76
CA ASN A 102 2.82 -5.97 6.31
C ASN A 102 3.33 -7.01 7.33
N LYS A 103 2.41 -7.72 7.99
CA LYS A 103 2.69 -8.72 9.02
C LYS A 103 2.00 -10.04 8.69
N LYS A 104 2.46 -11.11 9.33
CA LYS A 104 1.76 -12.39 9.31
C LYS A 104 0.45 -12.26 10.09
N GLY A 105 -0.61 -12.87 9.57
CA GLY A 105 -1.94 -12.84 10.18
C GLY A 105 -2.91 -11.95 9.41
N ASN A 106 -4.14 -11.89 9.92
CA ASN A 106 -5.14 -10.97 9.40
C ASN A 106 -4.95 -9.60 10.03
N MET A 107 -5.22 -8.57 9.23
CA MET A 107 -5.27 -7.20 9.70
C MET A 107 -6.44 -7.05 10.70
N PRO A 108 -6.22 -6.41 11.86
CA PRO A 108 -7.31 -6.14 12.80
C PRO A 108 -8.39 -5.26 12.16
N ALA A 109 -9.66 -5.51 12.46
CA ALA A 109 -10.77 -4.75 11.89
C ALA A 109 -10.67 -3.24 12.20
N TRP A 110 -10.30 -2.88 13.44
CA TRP A 110 -10.14 -1.48 13.85
C TRP A 110 -9.04 -0.74 13.09
N PHE A 111 -8.01 -1.44 12.58
CA PHE A 111 -6.86 -0.79 11.94
C PHE A 111 -7.30 -0.03 10.70
N ARG A 112 -8.15 -0.68 9.91
CA ARG A 112 -8.67 -0.14 8.65
C ARG A 112 -9.52 1.11 8.91
N GLU A 113 -10.43 1.03 9.87
CA GLU A 113 -11.33 2.14 10.20
C GLU A 113 -10.58 3.32 10.83
N VAL A 114 -9.64 3.06 11.76
CA VAL A 114 -8.78 4.11 12.34
C VAL A 114 -7.98 4.83 11.25
N LEU A 115 -7.38 4.09 10.31
CA LEU A 115 -6.64 4.72 9.22
C LEU A 115 -7.56 5.56 8.32
N LYS A 116 -8.76 5.06 8.02
CA LYS A 116 -9.73 5.73 7.15
C LYS A 116 -10.21 7.05 7.77
N ASP A 117 -10.49 7.04 9.06
CA ASP A 117 -11.03 8.20 9.77
C ASP A 117 -9.98 9.28 10.06
N ASN A 118 -8.70 8.91 10.06
CA ASN A 118 -7.62 9.85 10.36
C ASN A 118 -6.93 10.42 9.10
N CYS A 119 -7.09 9.78 7.93
CA CYS A 119 -6.40 10.19 6.72
C CYS A 119 -7.31 10.94 5.76
N THR A 120 -6.81 12.07 5.24
CA THR A 120 -7.34 12.68 4.03
C THR A 120 -6.91 11.90 2.80
N TRP A 121 -7.45 12.27 1.64
CA TRP A 121 -7.08 11.66 0.37
C TRP A 121 -5.64 11.94 -0.01
N GLU A 122 -5.13 13.12 0.36
CA GLU A 122 -3.72 13.47 0.20
C GLU A 122 -2.83 12.58 1.08
N ASP A 123 -3.23 12.32 2.33
CA ASP A 123 -2.50 11.42 3.22
C ASP A 123 -2.44 9.99 2.64
N ILE A 124 -3.58 9.46 2.17
CA ILE A 124 -3.64 8.14 1.54
C ILE A 124 -2.78 8.11 0.27
N TYR A 125 -2.77 9.17 -0.54
CA TYR A 125 -1.91 9.28 -1.72
C TYR A 125 -0.41 9.27 -1.37
N ILE A 126 0.01 9.98 -0.32
CA ILE A 126 1.38 9.94 0.20
C ILE A 126 1.75 8.53 0.66
N LEU A 127 0.86 7.86 1.40
CA LEU A 127 1.08 6.51 1.89
C LEU A 127 1.15 5.48 0.76
N LEU A 128 0.26 5.60 -0.24
CA LEU A 128 0.28 4.78 -1.45
C LEU A 128 1.64 4.90 -2.14
N ASN A 129 2.12 6.12 -2.36
CA ASN A 129 3.40 6.35 -3.04
C ASN A 129 4.60 5.88 -2.24
N ALA A 130 4.57 5.98 -0.91
CA ALA A 130 5.61 5.39 -0.07
C ALA A 130 5.65 3.84 -0.19
N ILE A 131 4.50 3.19 -0.38
CA ILE A 131 4.40 1.75 -0.63
C ILE A 131 4.85 1.40 -2.04
N LEU A 132 4.42 2.15 -3.06
CA LEU A 132 4.85 1.94 -4.46
C LEU A 132 6.37 2.11 -4.60
N PHE A 133 6.96 3.11 -3.95
CA PHE A 133 8.41 3.31 -3.93
C PHE A 133 9.13 2.10 -3.32
N ARG A 134 8.62 1.56 -2.21
CA ARG A 134 9.14 0.33 -1.59
C ARG A 134 9.07 -0.89 -2.51
N ILE A 135 7.98 -1.03 -3.25
CA ILE A 135 7.83 -2.08 -4.26
C ILE A 135 8.91 -1.90 -5.34
N GLY A 136 9.03 -0.71 -5.92
CA GLY A 136 10.00 -0.42 -6.97
C GLY A 136 11.46 -0.61 -6.56
N CYS A 137 11.80 -0.40 -5.29
CA CYS A 137 13.14 -0.64 -4.76
C CYS A 137 13.41 -2.10 -4.37
N ASN A 138 12.38 -2.95 -4.27
CA ASN A 138 12.55 -4.35 -3.88
C ASN A 138 13.26 -5.14 -5.00
N PRO A 139 14.42 -5.80 -4.76
CA PRO A 139 15.15 -6.54 -5.78
C PRO A 139 14.31 -7.62 -6.47
N PHE A 140 13.42 -8.29 -5.74
CA PHE A 140 12.51 -9.28 -6.32
C PHE A 140 11.51 -8.63 -7.28
N SER A 141 10.93 -7.48 -6.89
CA SER A 141 10.01 -6.74 -7.77
C SER A 141 10.73 -6.22 -9.01
N ARG A 142 11.96 -5.71 -8.87
CA ARG A 142 12.76 -5.24 -10.02
C ARG A 142 13.03 -6.35 -11.02
N THR A 143 13.35 -7.56 -10.54
CA THR A 143 13.54 -8.74 -11.40
C THR A 143 12.24 -9.16 -12.08
N ILE A 144 11.10 -9.14 -11.37
CA ILE A 144 9.78 -9.43 -11.94
C ILE A 144 9.38 -8.39 -12.99
N THR A 145 9.52 -7.09 -12.71
CA THR A 145 9.22 -6.02 -13.67
C THR A 145 10.12 -6.10 -14.90
N ALA A 146 11.40 -6.45 -14.73
CA ALA A 146 12.30 -6.70 -15.85
C ALA A 146 11.86 -7.92 -16.69
N LEU A 147 11.32 -8.98 -16.06
CA LEU A 147 10.73 -10.13 -16.74
C LEU A 147 9.43 -9.78 -17.47
N GLU A 148 8.53 -9.02 -16.85
CA GLU A 148 7.26 -8.57 -17.47
C GLU A 148 7.50 -7.69 -18.71
N ALA A 149 8.59 -6.92 -18.73
CA ALA A 149 8.98 -6.10 -19.89
C ALA A 149 9.42 -6.94 -21.11
N VAL A 150 9.85 -8.20 -20.90
CA VAL A 150 10.29 -9.12 -21.95
C VAL A 150 9.34 -10.30 -22.17
N SER A 151 8.36 -10.48 -21.28
CA SER A 151 7.31 -11.51 -21.34
C SER A 151 6.01 -10.93 -20.78
N PRO A 152 5.11 -10.41 -21.63
CA PRO A 152 3.83 -9.86 -21.19
C PRO A 152 2.99 -10.91 -20.46
N LEU A 153 2.26 -10.50 -19.41
CA LEU A 153 1.30 -11.34 -18.72
C LEU A 153 0.18 -11.76 -19.71
N ASP A 154 -0.05 -13.05 -19.85
CA ASP A 154 -1.14 -13.58 -20.67
C ASP A 154 -2.47 -13.64 -19.91
N GLU A 155 -3.55 -13.97 -20.62
CA GLU A 155 -4.90 -14.04 -20.05
C GLU A 155 -5.01 -15.12 -18.95
N GLU A 156 -4.24 -16.21 -19.06
CA GLU A 156 -4.23 -17.31 -18.08
C GLU A 156 -3.57 -16.87 -16.76
N GLU A 157 -2.46 -16.14 -16.83
CA GLU A 157 -1.77 -15.56 -15.68
C GLU A 157 -2.63 -14.52 -14.97
N LEU A 158 -3.37 -13.70 -15.72
CA LEU A 158 -4.35 -12.75 -15.17
C LEU A 158 -5.46 -13.47 -14.38
N ILE A 159 -6.05 -14.51 -14.96
CA ILE A 159 -7.09 -15.33 -14.30
C ILE A 159 -6.52 -16.00 -13.04
N ALA A 160 -5.29 -16.51 -13.08
CA ALA A 160 -4.63 -17.11 -11.93
C ALA A 160 -4.40 -16.10 -10.80
N LEU A 161 -3.98 -14.88 -11.12
CA LEU A 161 -3.81 -13.79 -10.15
C LEU A 161 -5.13 -13.36 -9.52
N GLN A 162 -6.22 -13.31 -10.29
CA GLN A 162 -7.56 -13.04 -9.77
C GLN A 162 -8.04 -14.12 -8.80
N LYS A 163 -7.95 -15.41 -9.18
CA LYS A 163 -8.31 -16.53 -8.30
C LYS A 163 -7.50 -16.53 -7.00
N ASN A 164 -6.23 -16.19 -7.07
CA ASN A 164 -5.38 -16.05 -5.89
C ASN A 164 -5.88 -14.93 -4.97
N ASN A 165 -6.21 -13.76 -5.52
CA ASN A 165 -6.74 -12.64 -4.74
C ASN A 165 -8.05 -13.01 -4.01
N GLU A 166 -9.00 -13.64 -4.71
CA GLU A 166 -10.25 -14.13 -4.11
C GLU A 166 -10.02 -15.15 -3.01
N THR A 167 -9.07 -16.08 -3.23
CA THR A 167 -8.69 -17.07 -2.22
C THR A 167 -8.16 -16.41 -0.94
N TRP A 168 -7.34 -15.37 -1.08
CA TRP A 168 -6.84 -14.61 0.07
C TRP A 168 -7.95 -13.84 0.78
N LYS A 169 -8.84 -13.15 0.05
CA LYS A 169 -10.01 -12.46 0.63
C LYS A 169 -10.91 -13.42 1.40
N ASN A 170 -11.19 -14.59 0.84
CA ASN A 170 -12.04 -15.60 1.46
C ASN A 170 -11.40 -16.24 2.71
N ARG A 171 -10.07 -16.44 2.71
CA ARG A 171 -9.36 -16.88 3.93
C ARG A 171 -9.45 -15.85 5.05
N SER A 172 -9.30 -14.56 4.74
CA SER A 172 -9.43 -13.50 5.73
C SER A 172 -10.84 -13.41 6.32
N ARG A 173 -11.89 -13.58 5.48
CA ARG A 173 -13.30 -13.61 5.93
C ARG A 173 -13.62 -14.82 6.81
N LYS A 174 -13.18 -16.04 6.43
CA LYS A 174 -13.45 -17.27 7.22
C LYS A 174 -12.83 -17.26 8.61
N VAL A 175 -11.67 -16.64 8.78
CA VAL A 175 -11.03 -16.56 10.10
C VAL A 175 -11.72 -15.51 10.98
N ALA A 176 -12.22 -14.42 10.38
CA ALA A 176 -13.00 -13.40 11.10
C ALA A 176 -14.37 -13.90 11.59
N SER A 177 -15.00 -14.88 10.91
CA SER A 177 -16.27 -15.48 11.36
C SER A 177 -16.12 -16.55 12.45
N CYS A 178 -14.89 -16.98 12.75
CA CYS A 178 -14.59 -18.00 13.76
C CYS A 178 -13.95 -17.40 15.02
N SER A 179 -13.98 -16.06 15.18
CA SER A 179 -13.46 -15.33 16.34
C SER A 179 -14.60 -14.72 17.14
#